data_AF-A0A2N6LEU9-F1
#
_entry.id   AF-A0A2N6LEU9-F1
#
_cell.length_a   1.000
_cell.length_b   1.000
_cell.length_c   1.000
_cell.angle_alpha   90.00
_cell.angle_beta   90.00
_cell.angle_gamma   90.00
#
_symmetry.space_group_name_H-M   'P 1'
#
loop_
_entity.id
_entity.type
_entity.pdbx_description
1 polymer ?
#
loop_
_entity_poly.entity_id
_entity_poly.type
_entity_poly.pdbx_seq_one_letter_code
_entity_poly.pdbx_strand_id
1 'polypeptide(L)'
;MTEPEKESEKQQGISKEAWTAISAIAVALIGGIVTIFATIYGKSPPSPSPSTSPSQSPTISSSSSTSPSESPTISSSPSETTPVPTVPPSASVSAQKLAQALDIVNIDFSEPKLRDHLDNPFSNYPQFAEGCLKLLNNQRLKKKVYFDVIFWNYTRELGGKVTSDSPDGDLNTNILKAAMVKAYNTRNGSNALSFGDIVEPKQ
;
A
#
# COMPACT_ATOMS: atom_id res chain seq x y z
N MET A 1 -71.28 -17.13 14.01
CA MET A 1 -70.45 -15.99 13.57
C MET A 1 -69.18 -16.10 14.36
N THR A 2 -68.13 -16.54 13.68
CA THR A 2 -66.92 -17.12 14.25
C THR A 2 -65.79 -16.12 14.04
N GLU A 3 -65.19 -15.67 15.13
CA GLU A 3 -63.86 -15.06 15.14
C GLU A 3 -62.89 -16.14 15.65
N PRO A 4 -61.69 -16.26 15.06
CA PRO A 4 -60.53 -15.93 15.89
C PRO A 4 -59.32 -15.33 15.14
N GLU A 5 -58.68 -14.40 15.87
CA GLU A 5 -57.26 -14.36 16.25
C GLU A 5 -56.14 -14.09 15.23
N LYS A 6 -55.47 -12.96 15.48
CA LYS A 6 -54.15 -12.56 14.98
C LYS A 6 -53.05 -13.38 15.64
N GLU A 7 -52.27 -14.09 14.84
CA GLU A 7 -51.02 -14.70 15.26
C GLU A 7 -49.88 -13.66 15.19
N SER A 8 -49.22 -13.44 16.33
CA SER A 8 -48.04 -12.58 16.46
C SER A 8 -46.81 -13.46 16.63
N GLU A 9 -45.95 -13.50 15.62
CA GLU A 9 -44.69 -14.24 15.66
C GLU A 9 -43.73 -13.63 16.69
N LYS A 10 -43.37 -14.46 17.68
CA LYS A 10 -42.43 -14.14 18.75
C LYS A 10 -41.00 -14.15 18.23
N GLN A 11 -40.33 -13.00 18.31
CA GLN A 11 -38.87 -12.92 18.33
C GLN A 11 -38.34 -13.71 19.53
N GLN A 12 -37.63 -14.80 19.24
CA GLN A 12 -36.89 -15.57 20.23
C GLN A 12 -35.69 -14.76 20.72
N GLY A 13 -35.84 -14.21 21.93
CA GLY A 13 -34.77 -13.55 22.67
C GLY A 13 -33.66 -14.53 23.00
N ILE A 14 -32.45 -14.21 22.53
CA ILE A 14 -31.23 -14.93 22.83
C ILE A 14 -30.88 -14.63 24.29
N SER A 15 -30.87 -15.67 25.11
CA SER A 15 -30.80 -15.63 26.57
C SER A 15 -29.53 -14.95 27.11
N LYS A 16 -29.67 -14.25 28.24
CA LYS A 16 -28.66 -13.40 28.91
C LYS A 16 -27.56 -14.17 29.67
N GLU A 17 -27.46 -15.49 29.50
CA GLU A 17 -26.53 -16.34 30.29
C GLU A 17 -25.22 -16.70 29.56
N ALA A 18 -24.97 -16.16 28.36
CA ALA A 18 -23.77 -16.46 27.58
C ALA A 18 -22.56 -15.51 27.78
N TRP A 19 -22.56 -14.66 28.82
CA TRP A 19 -21.52 -13.62 29.02
C TRP A 19 -20.55 -13.85 30.19
N THR A 20 -20.61 -14.98 30.91
CA THR A 20 -19.83 -15.18 32.15
C THR A 20 -18.69 -16.22 32.02
N ALA A 21 -18.11 -16.39 30.83
CA ALA A 21 -17.07 -17.43 30.62
C ALA A 21 -15.83 -16.99 29.83
N ILE A 22 -15.53 -15.69 29.74
CA ILE A 22 -14.23 -15.22 29.22
C ILE A 22 -13.70 -14.08 30.10
N SER A 23 -13.44 -14.38 31.36
CA SER A 23 -12.66 -13.50 32.25
C SER A 23 -11.62 -14.32 33.01
N ALA A 24 -10.57 -14.74 32.31
CA ALA A 24 -9.29 -15.08 32.93
C ALA A 24 -8.21 -15.14 31.84
N ILE A 25 -7.41 -14.09 31.75
CA ILE A 25 -5.93 -14.10 31.72
C ILE A 25 -5.54 -12.63 31.59
N ALA A 26 -5.19 -12.03 32.72
CA ALA A 26 -4.64 -10.70 32.82
C ALA A 26 -3.15 -10.84 33.17
N VAL A 27 -2.33 -10.15 32.37
CA VAL A 27 -1.00 -9.60 32.68
C VAL A 27 0.13 -10.59 32.99
N ALA A 28 0.94 -10.87 31.96
CA ALA A 28 2.40 -10.75 32.03
C ALA A 28 2.99 -10.84 30.61
N LEU A 29 3.55 -9.73 30.12
CA LEU A 29 4.78 -9.63 29.31
C LEU A 29 4.80 -8.29 28.55
N ILE A 30 5.16 -7.24 29.29
CA ILE A 30 5.83 -6.07 28.71
C ILE A 30 7.24 -6.56 28.33
N GLY A 31 7.53 -6.61 27.04
CA GLY A 31 8.87 -6.87 26.51
C GLY A 31 8.98 -8.10 25.61
N GLY A 32 8.91 -7.87 24.29
CA GLY A 32 9.52 -8.75 23.30
C GLY A 32 8.57 -9.72 22.57
N ILE A 33 7.98 -9.26 21.46
CA ILE A 33 7.55 -10.15 20.36
C ILE A 33 8.02 -9.53 19.04
N VAL A 34 9.33 -9.56 18.84
CA VAL A 34 9.88 -9.98 17.54
C VAL A 34 10.03 -11.50 17.67
N THR A 35 9.77 -12.25 16.60
CA THR A 35 9.94 -13.70 16.44
C THR A 35 8.66 -14.53 16.64
N ILE A 36 8.02 -14.93 15.52
CA ILE A 36 7.79 -16.32 15.09
C ILE A 36 7.54 -16.28 13.57
N PHE A 37 8.59 -16.49 12.76
CA PHE A 37 8.47 -16.92 11.35
C PHE A 37 9.66 -17.77 10.89
N ALA A 38 10.39 -18.40 11.82
CA ALA A 38 11.55 -19.24 11.49
C ALA A 38 11.54 -20.54 12.30
N THR A 39 10.66 -21.48 11.94
CA THR A 39 10.64 -22.84 12.52
C THR A 39 10.48 -23.95 11.48
N ILE A 40 10.88 -23.72 10.23
CA ILE A 40 11.01 -24.80 9.23
C ILE A 40 12.25 -24.55 8.37
N TYR A 41 13.45 -24.68 8.93
CA TYR A 41 14.70 -25.07 8.24
C TYR A 41 15.76 -25.38 9.31
N GLY A 42 15.73 -26.62 9.84
CA GLY A 42 16.96 -27.23 10.35
C GLY A 42 17.89 -27.50 9.14
N LYS A 43 19.21 -27.61 9.25
CA LYS A 43 20.07 -27.90 10.39
C LYS A 43 21.52 -27.76 9.89
N SER A 44 22.38 -26.99 10.56
CA SER A 44 23.84 -27.16 10.53
C SER A 44 24.46 -26.48 11.76
N PRO A 45 25.35 -27.16 12.51
CA PRO A 45 25.82 -26.72 13.83
C PRO A 45 26.91 -25.61 13.75
N PRO A 46 27.08 -24.81 14.82
CA PRO A 46 28.06 -23.74 14.86
C PRO A 46 29.48 -24.27 15.12
N SER A 47 30.44 -23.79 14.33
CA SER A 47 31.87 -23.93 14.62
C SER A 47 32.35 -22.70 15.42
N PRO A 48 33.00 -22.88 16.58
CA PRO A 48 33.58 -21.77 17.33
C PRO A 48 35.04 -21.55 16.91
N SER A 49 35.40 -20.30 16.64
CA SER A 49 36.79 -19.84 16.76
C SER A 49 36.82 -18.35 17.09
N PRO A 50 37.43 -17.96 18.21
CA PRO A 50 37.73 -16.58 18.51
C PRO A 50 39.04 -16.18 17.83
N SER A 51 39.10 -14.98 17.26
CA SER A 51 40.38 -14.31 17.06
C SER A 51 40.25 -12.79 17.11
N THR A 52 41.08 -12.29 18.01
CA THR A 52 41.35 -10.93 18.46
C THR A 52 42.07 -10.06 17.42
N SER A 53 41.72 -8.77 17.43
CA SER A 53 42.61 -7.59 17.22
C SER A 53 43.26 -7.37 15.84
N PRO A 54 43.83 -6.17 15.56
CA PRO A 54 43.33 -4.80 15.80
C PRO A 54 43.49 -3.91 14.54
N SER A 55 42.98 -2.67 14.65
CA SER A 55 43.49 -1.40 14.06
C SER A 55 44.37 -1.44 12.80
N GLN A 56 43.93 -0.72 11.74
CA GLN A 56 44.79 0.17 10.96
C GLN A 56 43.96 1.05 10.00
N SER A 57 44.04 2.37 10.19
CA SER A 57 43.92 3.37 9.12
C SER A 57 45.29 3.56 8.46
N PRO A 58 45.33 3.77 7.14
CA PRO A 58 46.00 4.96 6.59
C PRO A 58 45.17 5.59 5.43
N THR A 59 45.03 6.91 5.36
CA THR A 59 45.93 7.92 4.75
C THR A 59 45.71 8.15 3.25
N ILE A 60 45.01 9.26 2.96
CA ILE A 60 45.25 10.38 2.01
C ILE A 60 46.05 10.15 0.70
N SER A 61 45.62 10.89 -0.35
CA SER A 61 46.37 11.42 -1.51
C SER A 61 46.33 10.52 -2.77
N SER A 62 46.22 10.97 -4.02
CA SER A 62 46.32 12.27 -4.70
C SER A 62 45.76 12.09 -6.14
N SER A 63 45.01 13.04 -6.71
CA SER A 63 45.43 14.05 -7.71
C SER A 63 45.84 13.52 -9.11
N SER A 64 45.03 13.82 -10.13
CA SER A 64 45.44 14.31 -11.47
C SER A 64 44.19 14.44 -12.37
N SER A 65 43.65 15.62 -12.66
CA SER A 65 44.04 16.55 -13.75
C SER A 65 44.02 15.94 -15.16
N THR A 66 42.96 16.23 -15.94
CA THR A 66 43.11 16.52 -17.38
C THR A 66 42.00 17.48 -17.83
N SER A 67 42.42 18.58 -18.45
CA SER A 67 41.60 19.68 -18.98
C SER A 67 41.51 19.53 -20.53
N PRO A 68 41.00 20.49 -21.32
CA PRO A 68 39.89 20.29 -22.25
C PRO A 68 40.34 20.32 -23.73
N SER A 69 39.35 20.43 -24.62
CA SER A 69 39.43 20.91 -26.01
C SER A 69 39.39 19.82 -27.07
N GLU A 70 38.22 19.70 -27.71
CA GLU A 70 38.13 19.59 -29.17
C GLU A 70 36.70 19.94 -29.61
N SER A 71 36.56 21.11 -30.23
CA SER A 71 35.44 21.43 -31.12
C SER A 71 35.76 20.93 -32.52
N PRO A 72 34.73 20.52 -33.27
CA PRO A 72 34.58 21.08 -34.61
C PRO A 72 33.18 21.67 -34.83
N THR A 73 33.18 22.90 -35.31
CA THR A 73 32.05 23.63 -35.90
C THR A 73 31.88 23.22 -37.36
N ILE A 74 30.77 22.58 -37.75
CA ILE A 74 30.18 22.66 -39.10
C ILE A 74 28.69 22.25 -38.96
N SER A 75 27.74 23.19 -38.96
CA SER A 75 26.97 23.65 -40.14
C SER A 75 25.61 22.95 -40.30
N SER A 76 24.56 23.71 -39.98
CA SER A 76 23.33 23.89 -40.77
C SER A 76 22.55 22.65 -41.24
N SER A 77 21.38 22.42 -40.63
CA SER A 77 20.16 22.11 -41.41
C SER A 77 18.90 22.52 -40.63
N PRO A 78 17.94 23.22 -41.27
CA PRO A 78 16.72 23.69 -40.63
C PRO A 78 15.58 22.67 -40.71
N SER A 79 14.63 22.83 -39.77
CA SER A 79 13.25 22.34 -39.84
C SER A 79 13.05 20.83 -39.83
N GLU A 80 12.79 20.30 -38.64
CA GLU A 80 11.71 19.33 -38.51
C GLU A 80 10.85 19.72 -37.31
N THR A 81 9.70 20.33 -37.61
CA THR A 81 8.59 20.51 -36.69
C THR A 81 8.18 19.14 -36.19
N THR A 82 8.76 18.70 -35.07
CA THR A 82 8.24 17.58 -34.32
C THR A 82 6.84 17.98 -33.86
N PRO A 83 5.79 17.21 -34.17
CA PRO A 83 4.47 17.49 -33.64
C PRO A 83 4.59 17.45 -32.12
N VAL A 84 4.24 18.56 -31.46
CA VAL A 84 3.93 18.58 -30.03
C VAL A 84 3.03 17.38 -29.80
N PRO A 85 3.36 16.44 -28.89
CA PRO A 85 2.43 15.39 -28.54
C PRO A 85 1.22 16.10 -27.93
N THR A 86 0.17 16.23 -28.72
CA THR A 86 -1.17 16.59 -28.24
C THR A 86 -1.59 15.45 -27.33
N VAL A 87 -1.22 15.56 -26.06
CA VAL A 87 -1.78 14.72 -25.00
C VAL A 87 -3.29 14.87 -25.12
N PRO A 88 -4.05 13.80 -25.40
CA PRO A 88 -5.49 13.91 -25.54
C PRO A 88 -6.03 14.43 -24.20
N PRO A 89 -6.79 15.53 -24.18
CA PRO A 89 -7.32 16.13 -22.95
C PRO A 89 -8.18 15.15 -22.13
N SER A 90 -8.62 14.04 -22.74
CA SER A 90 -9.43 13.01 -22.10
C SER A 90 -8.69 12.15 -21.07
N ALA A 91 -7.37 11.95 -21.19
CA ALA A 91 -6.62 11.13 -20.23
C ALA A 91 -6.37 11.89 -18.91
N SER A 92 -6.02 13.18 -19.01
CA SER A 92 -5.83 14.03 -17.83
C SER A 92 -7.11 14.18 -16.99
N VAL A 93 -8.28 14.25 -17.64
CA VAL A 93 -9.58 14.32 -16.94
C VAL A 93 -9.90 13.01 -16.21
N SER A 94 -9.57 11.85 -16.76
CA SER A 94 -9.78 10.57 -16.07
C SER A 94 -8.84 10.41 -14.88
N ALA A 95 -7.55 10.77 -15.02
CA ALA A 95 -6.59 10.76 -13.92
C ALA A 95 -7.00 11.70 -12.76
N GLN A 96 -7.50 12.90 -13.08
CA GLN A 96 -8.02 13.83 -12.08
C GLN A 96 -9.24 13.26 -11.35
N LYS A 97 -10.18 12.65 -12.08
CA LYS A 97 -11.37 12.00 -11.50
C LYS A 97 -10.97 10.83 -10.58
N LEU A 98 -9.97 10.04 -10.99
CA LEU A 98 -9.46 8.92 -10.22
C LEU A 98 -8.81 9.39 -8.91
N ALA A 99 -7.99 10.45 -8.98
CA ALA A 99 -7.39 11.06 -7.79
C ALA A 99 -8.45 11.63 -6.82
N GLN A 100 -9.51 12.26 -7.33
CA GLN A 100 -10.62 12.75 -6.50
C GLN A 100 -11.37 11.58 -5.85
N ALA A 101 -11.62 10.50 -6.58
CA ALA A 101 -12.27 9.31 -6.05
C ALA A 101 -11.46 8.68 -4.91
N LEU A 102 -10.12 8.65 -5.04
CA LEU A 102 -9.22 8.20 -3.97
C LEU A 102 -9.32 9.10 -2.73
N ASP A 103 -9.31 10.43 -2.89
CA ASP A 103 -9.39 11.35 -1.74
C ASP A 103 -10.73 11.19 -0.99
N ILE A 104 -11.84 10.98 -1.71
CA ILE A 104 -13.16 10.70 -1.11
C ILE A 104 -13.13 9.45 -0.20
N VAL A 105 -12.32 8.44 -0.54
CA VAL A 105 -12.16 7.22 0.28
C VAL A 105 -11.00 7.31 1.29
N ASN A 106 -10.52 8.53 1.56
CA ASN A 106 -9.40 8.82 2.45
C ASN A 106 -8.06 8.20 2.00
N ILE A 107 -7.83 8.13 0.68
CA ILE A 107 -6.54 7.78 0.10
C ILE A 107 -5.96 9.02 -0.59
N ASP A 108 -4.78 9.44 -0.17
CA ASP A 108 -4.07 10.60 -0.71
C ASP A 108 -2.66 10.18 -1.16
N PHE A 109 -1.89 11.06 -1.78
CA PHE A 109 -0.52 10.79 -2.21
C PHE A 109 0.47 11.37 -1.19
N SER A 110 1.54 10.64 -0.88
CA SER A 110 2.59 11.18 0.02
C SER A 110 3.29 12.39 -0.57
N GLU A 111 3.45 12.41 -1.89
CA GLU A 111 4.03 13.50 -2.65
C GLU A 111 3.08 13.91 -3.81
N PRO A 112 2.84 15.22 -4.03
CA PRO A 112 1.92 15.68 -5.07
C PRO A 112 2.26 15.18 -6.48
N LYS A 113 3.55 15.10 -6.83
CA LYS A 113 4.04 14.62 -8.14
C LYS A 113 3.68 13.16 -8.42
N LEU A 114 3.40 12.36 -7.38
CA LEU A 114 3.02 10.95 -7.58
C LEU A 114 1.64 10.81 -8.22
N ARG A 115 0.83 11.87 -8.21
CA ARG A 115 -0.46 11.93 -8.90
C ARG A 115 -0.29 11.85 -10.41
N ASP A 116 0.82 12.34 -10.95
CA ASP A 116 1.09 12.32 -12.39
C ASP A 116 1.21 10.88 -12.94
N HIS A 117 1.56 9.93 -12.07
CA HIS A 117 1.57 8.51 -12.44
C HIS A 117 0.17 7.93 -12.73
N LEU A 118 -0.92 8.59 -12.31
CA LEU A 118 -2.28 8.18 -12.69
C LEU A 118 -2.61 8.51 -14.15
N ASP A 119 -1.91 9.45 -14.77
CA ASP A 119 -2.08 9.79 -16.19
C ASP A 119 -1.11 8.99 -17.10
N ASN A 120 -0.20 8.23 -16.50
CA ASN A 120 0.77 7.43 -17.22
C ASN A 120 0.24 6.00 -17.44
N PRO A 121 -0.10 5.58 -18.69
CA PRO A 121 -0.61 4.24 -18.96
C PRO A 121 0.44 3.13 -18.78
N PHE A 122 1.73 3.48 -18.78
CA PHE A 122 2.83 2.56 -18.50
C PHE A 122 3.10 2.42 -16.99
N SER A 123 2.42 3.22 -16.17
CA SER A 123 2.38 3.03 -14.73
C SER A 123 1.36 1.97 -14.37
N ASN A 124 1.60 1.27 -13.26
CA ASN A 124 0.60 0.40 -12.63
C ASN A 124 -0.36 1.18 -11.71
N TYR A 125 -0.18 2.48 -11.57
CA TYR A 125 -0.98 3.32 -10.66
C TYR A 125 -2.45 3.41 -11.05
N PRO A 126 -2.83 3.58 -12.34
CA PRO A 126 -4.24 3.68 -12.72
C PRO A 126 -5.02 2.42 -12.33
N GLN A 127 -4.53 1.24 -12.74
CA GLN A 127 -5.16 -0.06 -12.45
C GLN A 127 -5.14 -0.35 -10.95
N PHE A 128 -4.07 0.02 -10.24
CA PHE A 128 -4.03 -0.15 -8.80
C PHE A 128 -5.02 0.75 -8.06
N ALA A 129 -5.20 1.99 -8.51
CA ALA A 129 -6.19 2.92 -7.97
C ALA A 129 -7.63 2.43 -8.20
N GLU A 130 -7.94 1.95 -9.40
CA GLU A 130 -9.25 1.33 -9.68
C GLU A 130 -9.50 0.13 -8.76
N GLY A 131 -8.50 -0.74 -8.57
CA GLY A 131 -8.62 -1.87 -7.64
C GLY A 131 -8.82 -1.45 -6.17
N CYS A 132 -8.18 -0.37 -5.72
CA CYS A 132 -8.42 0.22 -4.39
C CYS A 132 -9.87 0.70 -4.25
N LEU A 133 -10.38 1.43 -5.24
CA LEU A 133 -11.75 1.95 -5.24
C LEU A 133 -12.78 0.82 -5.32
N LYS A 134 -12.53 -0.22 -6.12
CA LYS A 134 -13.37 -1.41 -6.22
C LYS A 134 -13.45 -2.16 -4.89
N LEU A 135 -12.33 -2.29 -4.17
CA LEU A 135 -12.31 -2.92 -2.85
C LEU A 135 -13.11 -2.13 -1.81
N LEU A 136 -12.93 -0.81 -1.78
CA LEU A 136 -13.56 0.06 -0.79
C LEU A 136 -15.05 0.27 -1.10
N ASN A 137 -15.41 0.44 -2.37
CA ASN A 137 -16.79 0.59 -2.83
C ASN A 137 -17.58 1.62 -1.98
N ASN A 138 -18.65 1.18 -1.29
CA ASN A 138 -19.47 2.00 -0.39
C ASN A 138 -18.83 2.26 0.99
N GLN A 139 -17.52 2.05 1.12
CA GLN A 139 -16.75 2.29 2.32
C GLN A 139 -15.62 3.28 2.04
N ARG A 140 -15.06 3.83 3.11
CA ARG A 140 -13.82 4.62 3.09
C ARG A 140 -12.94 4.22 4.25
N LEU A 141 -11.66 4.59 4.19
CA LEU A 141 -10.77 4.42 5.35
C LEU A 141 -11.16 5.43 6.44
N LYS A 142 -11.10 5.06 7.72
CA LYS A 142 -11.45 5.92 8.87
C LYS A 142 -10.52 7.14 9.00
N LYS A 143 -9.29 7.02 8.49
CA LYS A 143 -8.26 8.08 8.48
C LYS A 143 -7.52 8.02 7.15
N LYS A 144 -6.89 9.13 6.78
CA LYS A 144 -6.11 9.22 5.54
C LYS A 144 -4.97 8.21 5.51
N VAL A 145 -4.74 7.60 4.35
CA VAL A 145 -3.61 6.69 4.05
C VAL A 145 -2.95 7.10 2.74
N TYR A 146 -1.64 6.90 2.62
CA TYR A 146 -0.90 7.24 1.40
C TYR A 146 -0.99 6.12 0.36
N PHE A 147 -1.42 6.45 -0.84
CA PHE A 147 -1.60 5.56 -1.98
C PHE A 147 -0.33 4.79 -2.32
N ASP A 148 0.79 5.50 -2.42
CA ASP A 148 2.12 4.96 -2.73
C ASP A 148 2.62 4.00 -1.65
N VAL A 149 2.25 4.21 -0.38
CA VAL A 149 2.57 3.28 0.70
C VAL A 149 1.72 2.01 0.60
N ILE A 150 0.43 2.12 0.24
CA ILE A 150 -0.42 0.95 -0.05
C ILE A 150 0.16 0.18 -1.24
N PHE A 151 0.54 0.88 -2.31
CA PHE A 151 1.13 0.30 -3.52
C PHE A 151 2.45 -0.41 -3.22
N TRP A 152 3.36 0.21 -2.45
CA TRP A 152 4.61 -0.41 -2.02
C TRP A 152 4.36 -1.67 -1.19
N ASN A 153 3.50 -1.60 -0.19
CA ASN A 153 3.16 -2.75 0.64
C ASN A 153 2.54 -3.89 -0.19
N TYR A 154 1.65 -3.56 -1.13
CA TYR A 154 1.04 -4.55 -2.00
C TYR A 154 2.09 -5.24 -2.90
N THR A 155 2.87 -4.46 -3.65
CA THR A 155 3.75 -4.98 -4.71
C THR A 155 5.08 -5.52 -4.20
N ARG A 156 5.73 -4.81 -3.27
CA ARG A 156 7.09 -5.12 -2.80
C ARG A 156 7.09 -6.01 -1.57
N GLU A 157 6.27 -5.67 -0.59
CA GLU A 157 6.29 -6.36 0.71
C GLU A 157 5.50 -7.66 0.70
N LEU A 158 4.33 -7.65 0.04
CA LEU A 158 3.40 -8.77 0.05
C LEU A 158 3.34 -9.53 -1.28
N GLY A 159 4.15 -9.13 -2.27
CA GLY A 159 4.28 -9.84 -3.55
C GLY A 159 3.04 -9.82 -4.44
N GLY A 160 2.12 -8.89 -4.21
CA GLY A 160 0.96 -8.64 -5.06
C GLY A 160 1.37 -8.24 -6.48
N LYS A 161 0.56 -8.61 -7.47
CA LYS A 161 0.78 -8.30 -8.88
C LYS A 161 -0.34 -7.40 -9.38
N VAL A 162 0.04 -6.33 -10.08
CA VAL A 162 -0.90 -5.47 -10.77
C VAL A 162 -0.89 -5.87 -12.24
N THR A 163 -2.04 -6.24 -12.76
CA THR A 163 -2.21 -6.60 -14.18
C THR A 163 -2.57 -5.33 -14.94
N SER A 164 -1.64 -4.79 -15.72
CA SER A 164 -1.82 -3.55 -16.48
C SER A 164 -2.94 -3.64 -17.52
N ASP A 165 -3.25 -4.85 -17.99
CA ASP A 165 -4.31 -5.11 -18.98
C ASP A 165 -5.71 -5.25 -18.36
N SER A 166 -5.82 -5.17 -17.02
CA SER A 166 -7.12 -5.25 -16.34
C SER A 166 -7.75 -3.86 -16.22
N PRO A 167 -8.80 -3.55 -17.01
CA PRO A 167 -9.45 -2.23 -16.93
C PRO A 167 -10.12 -1.99 -15.57
N ASP A 168 -10.51 -3.05 -14.88
CA ASP A 168 -11.20 -2.97 -13.58
C ASP A 168 -10.25 -3.07 -12.38
N GLY A 169 -8.93 -3.09 -12.61
CA GLY A 169 -7.94 -3.27 -11.55
C GLY A 169 -8.12 -4.57 -10.79
N ASP A 170 -8.07 -5.72 -11.47
CA ASP A 170 -8.17 -7.03 -10.84
C ASP A 170 -6.94 -7.32 -9.96
N LEU A 171 -7.09 -6.99 -8.68
CA LEU A 171 -6.07 -7.16 -7.65
C LEU A 171 -6.46 -8.31 -6.73
N ASN A 172 -5.47 -9.04 -6.22
CA ASN A 172 -5.70 -9.96 -5.11
C ASN A 172 -6.21 -9.18 -3.87
N THR A 173 -7.51 -9.31 -3.61
CA THR A 173 -8.24 -8.63 -2.53
C THR A 173 -7.64 -8.86 -1.15
N ASN A 174 -7.15 -10.07 -0.86
CA ASN A 174 -6.61 -10.39 0.46
C ASN A 174 -5.27 -9.67 0.69
N ILE A 175 -4.41 -9.65 -0.33
CA ILE A 175 -3.15 -8.91 -0.29
C ILE A 175 -3.40 -7.40 -0.19
N LEU A 176 -4.39 -6.89 -0.94
CA LEU A 176 -4.75 -5.47 -0.90
C LEU A 176 -5.27 -5.02 0.46
N LYS A 177 -6.15 -5.81 1.09
CA LYS A 177 -6.62 -5.56 2.46
C LYS A 177 -5.45 -5.52 3.45
N ALA A 178 -4.53 -6.49 3.38
CA ALA A 178 -3.35 -6.51 4.23
C ALA A 178 -2.42 -5.31 3.99
N ALA A 179 -2.22 -4.92 2.72
CA ALA A 179 -1.43 -3.74 2.36
C ALA A 179 -2.03 -2.44 2.91
N MET A 180 -3.36 -2.30 2.84
CA MET A 180 -4.08 -1.15 3.40
C MET A 180 -3.98 -1.11 4.93
N VAL A 181 -4.11 -2.24 5.63
CA VAL A 181 -3.92 -2.31 7.10
C VAL A 181 -2.50 -1.91 7.50
N LYS A 182 -1.49 -2.44 6.79
CA LYS A 182 -0.08 -2.08 7.04
C LYS A 182 0.16 -0.58 6.81
N ALA A 183 -0.31 -0.04 5.70
CA ALA A 183 -0.18 1.39 5.39
C ALA A 183 -0.93 2.28 6.39
N TYR A 184 -2.13 1.87 6.82
CA TYR A 184 -2.94 2.57 7.82
C TYR A 184 -2.22 2.64 9.17
N ASN A 185 -1.67 1.52 9.64
CA ASN A 185 -0.90 1.45 10.88
C ASN A 185 0.38 2.29 10.81
N THR A 186 1.14 2.20 9.72
CA THR A 186 2.36 3.00 9.52
C THR A 186 2.06 4.50 9.56
N ARG A 187 1.03 4.97 8.85
CA ARG A 187 0.75 6.42 8.76
C ARG A 187 0.13 6.97 10.05
N ASN A 188 -0.74 6.20 10.70
CA ASN A 188 -1.57 6.71 11.79
C ASN A 188 -1.08 6.31 13.19
N GLY A 189 0.03 5.56 13.29
CA GLY A 189 0.54 5.04 14.57
C GLY A 189 -0.47 4.11 15.26
N SER A 190 -1.28 3.40 14.48
CA SER A 190 -2.32 2.51 15.00
C SER A 190 -1.90 1.04 15.01
N ASN A 191 -2.71 0.21 15.64
CA ASN A 191 -2.52 -1.25 15.72
C ASN A 191 -3.78 -1.99 15.23
N ALA A 192 -4.36 -1.54 14.11
CA ALA A 192 -5.47 -2.24 13.50
C ALA A 192 -5.03 -3.65 13.09
N LEU A 193 -5.86 -4.65 13.37
CA LEU A 193 -5.53 -6.06 13.14
C LEU A 193 -6.20 -6.58 11.86
N SER A 194 -7.26 -5.91 11.41
CA SER A 194 -8.05 -6.31 10.27
C SER A 194 -8.46 -5.13 9.42
N PHE A 195 -8.91 -5.42 8.20
CA PHE A 195 -9.46 -4.42 7.30
C PHE A 195 -10.75 -3.78 7.86
N GLY A 196 -11.57 -4.55 8.58
CA GLY A 196 -12.80 -4.05 9.22
C GLY A 196 -12.52 -2.97 10.28
N ASP A 197 -11.35 -3.02 10.92
CA ASP A 197 -10.97 -2.04 11.94
C ASP A 197 -10.67 -0.66 11.35
N ILE A 198 -10.31 -0.60 10.07
CA ILE A 198 -9.83 0.63 9.41
C ILE A 198 -10.83 1.24 8.45
N VAL A 199 -11.99 0.61 8.22
CA VAL A 199 -13.02 1.09 7.29
C VAL A 199 -14.31 1.51 7.99
N GLU A 200 -15.02 2.43 7.34
CA GLU A 200 -16.35 2.88 7.73
C GLU A 200 -17.22 3.11 6.49
N PRO A 201 -18.56 3.13 6.60
CA PRO A 201 -19.43 3.49 5.49
C PRO A 201 -19.08 4.86 4.92
N LYS A 202 -19.12 4.98 3.59
CA LYS A 202 -19.01 6.26 2.90
C LYS A 202 -20.28 7.08 3.17
N GLN A 203 -20.12 8.25 3.77
CA GLN A 203 -21.21 9.21 4.01
C GLN A 203 -21.56 10.00 2.75
#